data_AF-A0A956KPX4-F1
#
_entry.id   AF-A0A956KPX4-F1
#
_cell.length_a   1.000
_cell.length_b   1.000
_cell.length_c   1.000
_cell.angle_alpha   90.00
_cell.angle_beta   90.00
_cell.angle_gamma   90.00
#
_symmetry.space_group_name_H-M   'P 1'
#
loop_
_entity.id
_entity.type
_entity.pdbx_description
1 polymer ?
#
loop_
_entity_poly.entity_id
_entity_poly.type
_entity_poly.pdbx_seq_one_letter_code
_entity_poly.pdbx_strand_id
1 'polypeptide(L)'
;MNRRIDSLLCSTFALSLVTTIACKDNPDSDAGDDAGDDASETSDNPTESDSDSDTSGGFEEPAPEVAWPNLECDSLVPEYCLFPYPNNVFTVDDPDSATGRRLALTSEQLPTKSDAPVLADPFNQADGFSPALAPMTYFPGATAVGLPTWKDIPA
;
A
#
# COMPACT_ATOMS: atom_id res chain seq x y z
N MET A 1 32.38 -40.24 20.49
CA MET A 1 31.27 -41.18 20.77
C MET A 1 30.18 -40.90 19.74
N ASN A 2 30.29 -41.52 18.56
CA ASN A 2 29.38 -41.34 17.45
C ASN A 2 28.12 -42.16 17.67
N ARG A 3 26.93 -41.56 17.50
CA ARG A 3 25.70 -42.30 17.27
C ARG A 3 24.99 -41.74 16.04
N ARG A 4 25.23 -42.43 14.93
CA ARG A 4 24.39 -42.41 13.74
C ARG A 4 23.10 -43.16 14.07
N ILE A 5 21.94 -42.60 13.74
CA ILE A 5 20.68 -43.34 13.63
C ILE A 5 20.08 -42.90 12.30
N ASP A 6 20.34 -43.71 11.28
CA ASP A 6 19.62 -43.75 10.02
C ASP A 6 18.26 -44.41 10.27
N SER A 7 17.16 -43.79 9.84
CA SER A 7 15.93 -44.52 9.50
C SER A 7 14.99 -43.67 8.64
N LEU A 8 15.16 -43.87 7.34
CA LEU A 8 14.14 -43.91 6.28
C LEU A 8 12.68 -43.71 6.73
N LEU A 9 12.10 -42.56 6.38
CA LEU A 9 10.68 -42.39 6.07
C LEU A 9 10.56 -41.38 4.93
N CYS A 10 10.97 -41.82 3.74
CA CYS A 10 10.59 -41.17 2.48
C CYS A 10 9.17 -41.65 2.14
N SER A 11 8.16 -40.98 2.70
CA SER A 11 6.77 -41.19 2.31
C SER A 11 6.46 -40.24 1.15
N THR A 12 6.45 -40.80 -0.05
CA THR A 12 6.10 -40.15 -1.31
C THR A 12 4.63 -39.75 -1.31
N PHE A 13 4.32 -38.48 -1.03
CA PHE A 13 2.99 -37.92 -1.30
C PHE A 13 2.94 -37.45 -2.75
N ALA A 14 2.65 -38.39 -3.65
CA ALA A 14 2.30 -38.07 -5.03
C ALA A 14 0.81 -37.70 -5.07
N LEU A 15 0.51 -36.40 -5.14
CA LEU A 15 -0.77 -35.94 -5.65
C LEU A 15 -0.54 -34.70 -6.51
N SER A 16 -0.19 -34.97 -7.77
CA SER A 16 -0.22 -34.03 -8.87
C SER A 16 -1.68 -33.75 -9.22
N LEU A 17 -2.12 -32.50 -9.07
CA LEU A 17 -3.29 -31.97 -9.76
C LEU A 17 -2.86 -30.71 -10.51
N VAL A 18 -2.43 -30.91 -11.75
CA VAL A 18 -2.18 -29.85 -12.72
C VAL A 18 -3.54 -29.44 -13.29
N THR A 19 -4.04 -28.27 -12.89
CA THR A 19 -5.09 -27.56 -13.64
C THR A 19 -4.45 -26.38 -14.35
N THR A 20 -4.10 -26.61 -15.61
CA THR A 20 -3.77 -25.55 -16.57
C THR A 20 -5.05 -24.75 -16.85
N ILE A 21 -5.11 -23.49 -16.39
CA ILE A 21 -5.94 -22.49 -17.07
C ILE A 21 -5.28 -22.23 -18.41
N ALA A 22 -5.89 -22.78 -19.46
CA ALA A 22 -5.52 -22.51 -20.83
C ALA A 22 -6.07 -21.12 -21.21
N CYS A 23 -5.21 -20.12 -21.31
CA CYS A 23 -5.46 -19.00 -22.23
C CYS A 23 -5.21 -19.55 -23.64
N LYS A 24 -6.30 -19.95 -24.31
CA LYS A 24 -6.29 -20.27 -25.73
C LYS A 24 -6.25 -18.96 -26.50
N ASP A 25 -5.05 -18.49 -26.83
CA ASP A 25 -4.86 -17.67 -28.01
C ASP A 25 -4.96 -18.58 -29.23
N ASN A 26 -5.83 -18.24 -30.19
CA ASN A 26 -5.53 -18.53 -31.58
C ASN A 26 -6.27 -17.56 -32.54
N PRO A 27 -5.66 -17.28 -33.70
CA PRO A 27 -5.84 -16.02 -34.44
C PRO A 27 -6.78 -16.12 -35.66
N ASP A 28 -6.94 -14.94 -36.29
CA ASP A 28 -7.29 -14.65 -37.68
C ASP A 28 -8.77 -14.54 -38.10
N SER A 29 -9.19 -13.28 -38.33
CA SER A 29 -9.97 -12.68 -39.46
C SER A 29 -11.06 -13.51 -40.18
N ASP A 30 -12.27 -13.03 -40.48
CA ASP A 30 -12.57 -11.84 -41.31
C ASP A 30 -14.11 -11.54 -41.36
N ALA A 31 -14.43 -10.27 -41.65
CA ALA A 31 -15.63 -9.65 -42.25
C ALA A 31 -17.07 -9.88 -41.74
N GLY A 32 -17.77 -8.76 -41.49
CA GLY A 32 -19.23 -8.65 -41.54
C GLY A 32 -19.83 -7.45 -40.80
N ASP A 33 -19.95 -6.32 -41.50
CA ASP A 33 -20.53 -5.04 -41.07
C ASP A 33 -22.02 -5.13 -40.64
N ASP A 34 -22.46 -4.32 -39.65
CA ASP A 34 -23.53 -3.32 -39.83
C ASP A 34 -23.67 -2.37 -38.61
N ALA A 35 -24.16 -1.18 -38.90
CA ALA A 35 -23.95 0.11 -38.25
C ALA A 35 -24.78 0.39 -36.98
N GLY A 36 -24.34 1.41 -36.23
CA GLY A 36 -25.14 2.09 -35.21
C GLY A 36 -24.37 3.09 -34.34
N ASP A 37 -24.13 4.29 -34.90
CA ASP A 37 -24.14 5.66 -34.29
C ASP A 37 -24.30 5.81 -32.76
N ASP A 38 -23.74 6.78 -32.02
CA ASP A 38 -23.03 8.04 -32.27
C ASP A 38 -22.60 8.65 -30.90
N ALA A 39 -21.72 9.66 -30.95
CA ALA A 39 -21.27 10.62 -29.91
C ALA A 39 -20.17 10.12 -28.95
N SER A 40 -18.87 10.36 -29.19
CA SER A 40 -18.15 11.64 -29.23
C SER A 40 -18.43 12.53 -28.02
N GLU A 41 -17.49 12.56 -27.06
CA GLU A 41 -16.91 13.83 -26.59
C GLU A 41 -15.42 13.61 -26.23
N THR A 42 -14.58 14.18 -27.08
CA THR A 42 -13.19 14.55 -26.78
C THR A 42 -13.22 15.64 -25.70
N SER A 43 -12.46 15.46 -24.62
CA SER A 43 -12.10 16.57 -23.75
C SER A 43 -10.58 16.60 -23.61
N ASP A 44 -10.03 17.61 -24.28
CA ASP A 44 -8.62 17.95 -24.37
C ASP A 44 -8.02 18.26 -23.00
N ASN A 45 -6.85 17.66 -22.73
CA ASN A 45 -5.95 18.08 -21.67
C ASN A 45 -5.06 19.21 -22.21
N PRO A 46 -4.93 20.39 -21.56
CA PRO A 46 -3.88 21.32 -21.91
C PRO A 46 -2.56 20.84 -21.32
N THR A 47 -1.65 20.44 -22.22
CA THR A 47 -0.22 20.35 -21.96
C THR A 47 0.36 21.76 -21.91
N GLU A 48 0.68 22.25 -20.72
CA GLU A 48 1.54 23.42 -20.56
C GLU A 48 2.98 22.99 -20.87
N SER A 49 3.50 23.42 -22.01
CA SER A 49 4.91 23.28 -22.40
C SER A 49 5.61 24.61 -22.17
N ASP A 50 6.22 24.78 -21.01
CA ASP A 50 7.19 25.86 -20.80
C ASP A 50 8.58 25.36 -21.24
N SER A 51 8.96 25.75 -22.46
CA SER A 51 10.34 25.64 -22.94
C SER A 51 11.11 26.90 -22.57
N ASP A 52 11.78 26.89 -21.43
CA ASP A 52 12.84 27.83 -21.12
C ASP A 52 14.20 27.16 -21.36
N SER A 53 14.84 27.56 -22.46
CA SER A 53 16.21 27.18 -22.78
C SER A 53 17.15 28.19 -22.12
N ASP A 54 17.57 27.91 -20.89
CA ASP A 54 18.69 28.59 -20.23
C ASP A 54 19.88 27.65 -20.09
N THR A 55 20.90 27.88 -20.91
CA THR A 55 22.22 27.25 -20.78
C THR A 55 22.97 27.87 -19.61
N SER A 56 22.73 27.33 -18.42
CA SER A 56 23.62 27.45 -17.26
C SER A 56 24.12 26.06 -16.93
N GLY A 57 25.43 25.88 -16.74
CA GLY A 57 26.00 24.61 -16.32
C GLY A 57 25.39 24.18 -15.00
N GLY A 58 24.40 23.29 -15.07
CA GLY A 58 23.65 22.82 -13.91
C GLY A 58 24.54 21.96 -13.04
N PHE A 59 24.69 22.36 -11.77
CA PHE A 59 24.96 21.38 -10.75
C PHE A 59 23.71 20.49 -10.71
N GLU A 60 23.84 19.25 -11.18
CA GLU A 60 22.79 18.25 -11.07
C GLU A 60 22.65 17.96 -9.57
N GLU A 61 21.69 18.62 -8.93
CA GLU A 61 21.39 18.36 -7.53
C GLU A 61 20.92 16.90 -7.46
N PRO A 62 21.64 16.05 -6.70
CA PRO A 62 21.25 14.66 -6.59
C PRO A 62 19.83 14.62 -6.03
N ALA A 63 19.00 13.75 -6.61
CA ALA A 63 17.63 13.57 -6.14
C ALA A 63 17.67 13.29 -4.62
N PRO A 64 16.79 13.92 -3.83
CA PRO A 64 16.76 13.68 -2.40
C PRO A 64 16.44 12.20 -2.16
N GLU A 65 17.36 11.49 -1.50
CA GLU A 65 17.06 10.15 -0.98
C GLU A 65 16.13 10.31 0.22
N VAL A 66 14.83 10.12 -0.01
CA VAL A 66 13.81 10.15 1.04
C VAL A 66 13.81 8.81 1.79
N ALA A 67 14.73 8.67 2.73
CA ALA A 67 14.76 7.53 3.65
C ALA A 67 13.90 7.82 4.89
N TRP A 68 12.92 6.95 5.15
CA TRP A 68 12.09 7.03 6.34
C TRP A 68 12.61 6.07 7.42
N PRO A 69 12.98 6.55 8.62
CA PRO A 69 13.38 5.66 9.69
C PRO A 69 12.17 4.82 10.12
N ASN A 70 12.39 3.54 10.41
CA ASN A 70 11.38 2.72 11.07
C ASN A 70 11.44 3.01 12.58
N LEU A 71 10.40 3.63 13.13
CA LEU A 71 10.34 4.07 14.52
C LEU A 71 9.25 3.31 15.28
N GLU A 72 9.51 3.04 16.55
CA GLU A 72 8.48 2.47 17.45
C GLU A 72 7.35 3.48 17.71
N CYS A 73 7.69 4.77 17.88
CA CYS A 73 6.73 5.86 18.04
C CYS A 73 7.23 7.11 17.30
N ASP A 74 6.32 7.86 16.69
CA ASP A 74 6.67 9.11 16.00
C ASP A 74 6.83 10.26 17.00
N SER A 75 7.91 11.02 16.86
CA SER A 75 8.18 12.24 17.61
C SER A 75 7.16 13.37 17.40
N LEU A 76 6.37 13.34 16.32
CA LEU A 76 5.33 14.33 16.07
C LEU A 76 4.14 14.19 17.03
N VAL A 77 3.84 12.97 17.46
CA VAL A 77 2.74 12.65 18.39
C VAL A 77 3.23 11.56 19.37
N PRO A 78 4.12 11.91 20.30
CA PRO A 78 4.70 10.94 21.23
C PRO A 78 3.70 10.41 22.26
N GLU A 79 2.55 11.06 22.44
CA GLU A 79 1.51 10.64 23.39
C GLU A 79 0.79 9.35 22.96
N TYR A 80 0.73 9.07 21.66
CA TYR A 80 0.05 7.91 21.10
C TYR A 80 0.91 7.30 19.99
N CYS A 81 1.53 6.16 20.27
CA CYS A 81 2.26 5.41 19.25
C CYS A 81 1.29 4.94 18.15
N LEU A 82 1.80 4.84 16.92
CA LEU A 82 1.04 4.79 15.65
C LEU A 82 0.37 6.08 15.21
N PHE A 83 0.49 7.20 15.93
CA PHE A 83 -0.01 8.50 15.48
C PHE A 83 1.17 9.41 15.10
N PRO A 84 1.04 10.29 14.09
CA PRO A 84 -0.09 10.37 13.16
C PRO A 84 -0.16 9.12 12.25
N TYR A 85 -1.38 8.67 11.96
CA TYR A 85 -1.65 7.56 11.05
C TYR A 85 -2.45 8.06 9.84
N PRO A 86 -2.15 7.64 8.61
CA PRO A 86 -1.00 6.81 8.22
C PRO A 86 0.31 7.59 8.17
N ASN A 87 1.44 6.90 8.33
CA ASN A 87 2.78 7.48 8.25
C ASN A 87 3.82 6.43 7.84
N ASN A 88 4.75 6.85 6.99
CA ASN A 88 5.87 6.07 6.48
C ASN A 88 6.87 5.61 7.54
N VAL A 89 6.95 6.27 8.71
CA VAL A 89 7.84 5.82 9.81
C VAL A 89 7.46 4.45 10.38
N PHE A 90 6.26 3.96 10.09
CA PHE A 90 5.77 2.63 10.50
C PHE A 90 5.88 1.59 9.38
N THR A 91 6.55 1.93 8.29
CA THR A 91 6.68 1.08 7.10
C THR A 91 8.15 0.82 6.78
N VAL A 92 8.40 -0.23 6.03
CA VAL A 92 9.72 -0.58 5.46
C VAL A 92 9.58 -0.74 3.96
N ASP A 93 10.70 -0.68 3.24
CA ASP A 93 10.72 -0.94 1.81
C ASP A 93 10.38 -2.41 1.54
N ASP A 94 9.54 -2.62 0.53
CA ASP A 94 9.11 -3.92 0.05
C ASP A 94 8.92 -3.88 -1.46
N PRO A 95 10.00 -4.14 -2.24
CA PRO A 95 9.95 -4.06 -3.70
C PRO A 95 9.03 -5.10 -4.34
N ASP A 96 8.63 -6.14 -3.60
CA ASP A 96 7.70 -7.17 -4.08
C ASP A 96 6.23 -6.77 -3.86
N SER A 97 5.97 -5.74 -3.06
CA SER A 97 4.63 -5.18 -2.85
C SER A 97 4.25 -4.21 -3.98
N ALA A 98 2.95 -4.07 -4.24
CA ALA A 98 2.45 -3.19 -5.30
C ALA A 98 2.79 -1.70 -5.10
N THR A 99 3.00 -1.26 -3.86
CA THR A 99 3.31 0.14 -3.53
C THR A 99 4.78 0.35 -3.16
N GLY A 100 5.60 -0.70 -3.22
CA GLY A 100 7.01 -0.64 -2.87
C GLY A 100 7.28 -0.58 -1.36
N ARG A 101 6.24 -0.65 -0.51
CA ARG A 101 6.34 -0.59 0.95
C ARG A 101 5.32 -1.48 1.63
N ARG A 102 5.65 -1.91 2.85
CA ARG A 102 4.72 -2.59 3.76
C ARG A 102 4.83 -2.03 5.17
N LEU A 103 3.75 -2.14 5.92
CA LEU A 103 3.76 -1.93 7.36
C LEU A 103 4.73 -2.91 8.03
N ALA A 104 5.44 -2.41 9.05
CA ALA A 104 6.35 -3.17 9.89
C ALA A 104 6.03 -2.89 11.36
N LEU A 105 4.78 -3.16 11.73
CA LEU A 105 4.28 -2.96 13.08
C LEU A 105 4.71 -4.11 14.00
N THR A 106 4.92 -3.79 15.27
CA THR A 106 5.03 -4.75 16.38
C THR A 106 3.72 -4.76 17.18
N SER A 107 3.44 -5.88 17.85
CA SER A 107 2.24 -5.99 18.71
C SER A 107 2.25 -5.01 19.90
N GLU A 108 3.42 -4.46 20.25
CA GLU A 108 3.59 -3.48 21.33
C GLU A 108 3.12 -2.08 20.91
N GLN A 109 3.15 -1.78 19.61
CA GLN A 109 2.64 -0.53 19.05
C GLN A 109 1.10 -0.51 18.95
N LEU A 110 0.47 -1.69 18.90
CA LEU A 110 -0.97 -1.81 18.74
C LEU A 110 -1.71 -1.74 20.09
N PRO A 111 -2.91 -1.14 20.13
CA PRO A 111 -3.72 -1.13 21.33
C PRO A 111 -4.13 -2.56 21.72
N THR A 112 -4.12 -2.85 23.02
CA THR A 112 -4.57 -4.15 23.55
C THR A 112 -6.08 -4.28 23.51
N LYS A 113 -6.59 -5.50 23.34
CA LYS A 113 -8.01 -5.84 23.45
C LYS A 113 -8.23 -6.67 24.71
N SER A 114 -8.93 -6.12 25.70
CA SER A 114 -9.19 -6.82 26.98
C SER A 114 -7.89 -7.36 27.62
N ASP A 115 -6.87 -6.51 27.71
CA ASP A 115 -5.52 -6.83 28.21
C ASP A 115 -4.73 -7.87 27.39
N ALA A 116 -5.27 -8.33 26.26
CA ALA A 116 -4.55 -9.20 25.32
C ALA A 116 -3.87 -8.38 24.22
N PRO A 117 -2.60 -8.69 23.86
CA PRO A 117 -1.93 -8.09 22.70
C PRO A 117 -2.69 -8.38 21.41
N VAL A 118 -2.73 -7.38 20.52
CA VAL A 118 -3.22 -7.55 19.15
C VAL A 118 -2.04 -7.94 18.26
N LEU A 119 -2.22 -8.97 17.43
CA LEU A 119 -1.17 -9.39 16.49
C LEU A 119 -1.00 -8.36 15.38
N ALA A 120 0.24 -8.00 15.09
CA ALA A 120 0.59 -7.06 14.02
C ALA A 120 0.55 -7.68 12.62
N ASP A 121 0.82 -8.99 12.49
CA ASP A 121 0.93 -9.68 11.18
C ASP A 121 -0.23 -9.43 10.21
N PRO A 122 -1.50 -9.39 10.63
CA PRO A 122 -2.61 -9.10 9.71
C PRO A 122 -2.54 -7.70 9.09
N PHE A 123 -1.98 -6.72 9.81
CA PHE A 123 -1.81 -5.35 9.33
C PHE A 123 -0.58 -5.21 8.43
N ASN A 124 0.50 -5.95 8.75
CA ASN A 124 1.77 -5.93 8.01
C ASN A 124 1.69 -6.48 6.57
N GLN A 125 0.51 -6.97 6.15
CA GLN A 125 0.20 -7.35 4.77
C GLN A 125 -0.16 -6.14 3.88
N ALA A 126 -0.39 -4.97 4.49
CA ALA A 126 -0.73 -3.73 3.80
C ALA A 126 0.39 -2.69 3.95
N ASP A 127 0.33 -1.61 3.17
CA ASP A 127 1.25 -0.47 3.25
C ASP A 127 0.81 0.60 4.27
N GLY A 128 -0.40 0.45 4.82
CA GLY A 128 -0.99 1.33 5.82
C GLY A 128 -1.76 2.52 5.27
N PHE A 129 -1.71 2.79 3.97
CA PHE A 129 -2.40 3.90 3.33
C PHE A 129 -3.66 3.44 2.60
N SER A 130 -4.80 4.05 2.89
CA SER A 130 -6.06 3.75 2.19
C SER A 130 -6.88 5.02 1.99
N PRO A 131 -7.46 5.25 0.81
CA PRO A 131 -8.35 6.39 0.57
C PRO A 131 -9.65 6.30 1.39
N ALA A 132 -10.00 5.11 1.87
CA ALA A 132 -11.17 4.90 2.72
C ALA A 132 -10.86 5.12 4.22
N LEU A 133 -9.60 5.31 4.59
CA LEU A 133 -9.19 5.52 5.97
C LEU A 133 -9.04 7.01 6.26
N ALA A 134 -9.70 7.47 7.33
CA ALA A 134 -9.53 8.85 7.79
C ALA A 134 -8.15 9.04 8.43
N PRO A 135 -7.40 10.10 8.11
CA PRO A 135 -6.15 10.40 8.80
C PRO A 135 -6.43 10.68 10.28
N MET A 136 -5.59 10.14 11.13
CA MET A 136 -5.69 10.23 12.58
C MET A 136 -4.44 10.87 13.14
N THR A 137 -4.62 11.81 14.06
CA THR A 137 -3.55 12.44 14.81
C THR A 137 -4.10 12.94 16.13
N TYR A 138 -3.22 13.28 17.07
CA TYR A 138 -3.61 13.86 18.34
C TYR A 138 -3.22 15.33 18.38
N PHE A 139 -4.20 16.18 18.65
CA PHE A 139 -4.00 17.60 18.88
C PHE A 139 -4.49 17.94 20.31
N PRO A 140 -3.58 18.26 21.23
CA PRO A 140 -3.96 18.71 22.57
C PRO A 140 -4.93 19.89 22.50
N GLY A 141 -6.10 19.74 23.13
CA GLY A 141 -7.12 20.80 23.19
C GLY A 141 -8.02 20.93 21.95
N ALA A 142 -7.88 20.06 20.94
CA ALA A 142 -8.83 20.03 19.82
C ALA A 142 -10.24 19.62 20.27
N THR A 143 -11.25 20.18 19.61
CA THR A 143 -12.67 19.92 19.90
C THR A 143 -13.46 19.73 18.62
N ALA A 144 -14.42 18.80 18.66
CA ALA A 144 -15.39 18.63 17.58
C ALA A 144 -16.59 19.59 17.69
N VAL A 145 -16.65 20.43 18.75
CA VAL A 145 -17.71 21.42 18.91
C VAL A 145 -17.72 22.39 17.72
N GLY A 146 -18.86 22.48 17.05
CA GLY A 146 -19.02 23.33 15.86
C GLY A 146 -18.67 22.66 14.53
N LEU A 147 -18.18 21.41 14.53
CA LEU A 147 -18.01 20.64 13.29
C LEU A 147 -19.34 19.96 12.90
N PRO A 148 -19.69 19.92 11.60
CA PRO A 148 -20.79 19.12 11.11
C PRO A 148 -20.63 17.66 11.49
N THR A 149 -21.69 17.06 12.01
CA THR A 149 -21.79 15.64 12.31
C THR A 149 -22.55 14.91 11.21
N TRP A 150 -22.57 13.58 11.26
CA TRP A 150 -23.40 12.78 10.36
C TRP A 150 -24.91 13.11 10.45
N LYS A 151 -25.35 13.79 11.52
CA LYS A 151 -26.75 14.25 11.70
C LYS A 151 -27.06 15.56 10.97
N ASP A 152 -26.03 16.29 10.56
CA ASP A 152 -26.17 17.59 9.90
C ASP A 152 -26.19 17.46 8.37
N ILE A 153 -26.08 16.23 7.85
CA ILE A 153 -26.19 15.91 6.42
C ILE A 153 -27.68 15.69 6.08
N PRO A 154 -28.28 16.49 5.18
CA PRO A 154 -29.66 16.28 4.75
C PRO A 154 -29.80 14.91 4.05
N ALA A 155 -30.96 14.28 4.24
CA ALA A 155 -31.32 13.02 3.59
C ALA A 155 -31.53 13.16 2.07
#